data_AF-A0A951LFN6-F1
#
_entry.id   AF-A0A951LFN6-F1
#
_cell.length_a   1.000
_cell.length_b   1.000
_cell.length_c   1.000
_cell.angle_alpha   90.00
_cell.angle_beta   90.00
_cell.angle_gamma   90.00
#
_symmetry.space_group_name_H-M   'P 1'
#
loop_
_entity.id
_entity.type
_entity.pdbx_description
1 polymer ?
#
loop_
_entity_poly.entity_id
_entity_poly.type
_entity_poly.pdbx_seq_one_letter_code
_entity_poly.pdbx_strand_id
1 'polypeptide(L)' 'MAVTDTTAVTVARREPGGSRSARRLRREGNVPGVVYGGGEDPVAFQVDARVLRQALAHGGAVIELSIDGAG' A
#
# COMPACT_ATOMS: atom_id res chain seq x y z
N MET A 1 -6.98 -26.05 2.95
CA MET A 1 -6.27 -24.90 3.54
C MET A 1 -5.26 -24.41 2.52
N ALA A 2 -5.53 -23.32 1.83
CA ALA A 2 -4.49 -22.67 1.02
C ALA A 2 -3.55 -21.98 1.99
N VAL A 3 -2.29 -22.40 2.02
CA VAL A 3 -1.21 -21.62 2.63
C VAL A 3 -0.99 -20.43 1.71
N THR A 4 -1.65 -19.32 2.01
CA THR A 4 -1.47 -18.08 1.28
C THR A 4 -0.14 -17.49 1.73
N ASP A 5 0.92 -17.66 0.95
CA ASP A 5 2.21 -17.00 1.17
C ASP A 5 2.02 -15.48 1.02
N THR A 6 1.67 -14.85 2.14
CA THR A 6 1.23 -13.46 2.20
C THR A 6 2.44 -12.60 2.54
N THR A 7 2.77 -11.65 1.67
CA THR A 7 3.88 -10.72 1.93
C THR A 7 3.37 -9.55 2.74
N ALA A 8 3.95 -9.31 3.92
CA ALA A 8 3.63 -8.14 4.73
C ALA A 8 4.35 -6.90 4.20
N VAL A 9 3.60 -5.82 3.98
CA VAL A 9 4.10 -4.54 3.49
C VAL A 9 3.69 -3.44 4.44
N THR A 10 4.68 -2.80 5.06
CA THR A 10 4.46 -1.61 5.87
C THR A 10 4.19 -0.42 4.97
N VAL A 11 3.10 0.29 5.21
CA VAL A 11 2.70 1.48 4.49
C VAL A 11 2.45 2.62 5.47
N ALA A 12 2.66 3.85 5.00
CA ALA A 12 2.40 5.05 5.80
C ALA A 12 1.04 5.63 5.41
N ARG A 13 0.25 6.03 6.40
CA ARG A 13 -0.95 6.82 6.11
C ARG A 13 -0.56 8.15 5.49
N ARG A 14 -1.37 8.63 4.54
CA ARG A 14 -1.19 9.95 3.94
C ARG A 14 -2.49 10.73 3.98
N GLU A 15 -2.36 12.05 3.96
CA GLU A 15 -3.52 12.90 3.76
C GLU A 15 -4.07 12.71 2.34
N PRO A 16 -5.40 12.56 2.17
CA PRO A 16 -6.04 12.59 0.87
C PRO A 16 -5.63 13.86 0.10
N GLY A 17 -5.20 13.67 -1.14
CA GLY A 17 -4.70 14.77 -1.95
C GLY A 17 -4.89 14.49 -3.43
N GLY A 18 -5.04 15.58 -4.19
CA GLY A 18 -5.25 15.50 -5.63
C GLY A 18 -4.00 15.14 -6.44
N SER A 19 -4.13 15.25 -7.76
CA SER A 19 -3.13 14.81 -8.75
C SER A 19 -1.75 15.46 -8.57
N ARG A 20 -1.65 16.67 -8.01
CA ARG A 20 -0.35 17.33 -7.73
C ARG A 20 0.42 16.61 -6.61
N SER A 21 -0.25 16.29 -5.50
CA SER A 21 0.34 15.55 -4.38
C SER A 21 0.80 14.16 -4.86
N ALA A 22 -0.07 13.45 -5.57
CA ALA A 22 0.25 12.11 -6.09
C ALA A 22 1.41 12.11 -7.10
N ARG A 23 1.62 13.19 -7.86
CA ARG A 23 2.80 13.34 -8.75
C ARG A 23 4.07 13.60 -7.97
N ARG A 24 4.01 14.40 -6.89
CA ARG A 24 5.16 14.65 -6.02
C ARG A 24 5.63 13.36 -5.36
N LEU A 25 4.71 12.59 -4.76
CA LEU A 25 5.03 11.30 -4.13
C LEU A 25 5.71 10.32 -5.09
N ARG A 26 5.21 10.22 -6.33
CA ARG A 26 5.84 9.38 -7.36
C ARG A 26 7.26 9.81 -7.72
N ARG A 27 7.55 11.12 -7.73
CA ARG A 27 8.91 11.64 -7.96
C ARG A 27 9.84 11.36 -6.79
N GLU A 28 9.29 11.29 -5.58
CA GLU A 28 10.00 10.95 -4.34
C GLU A 28 10.21 9.43 -4.17
N GLY A 29 9.79 8.61 -5.14
CA GLY A 29 9.95 7.15 -5.08
C GLY A 29 8.81 6.42 -4.36
N ASN A 30 7.74 7.13 -3.98
CA ASN A 30 6.59 6.57 -3.29
C ASN A 30 5.43 6.30 -4.24
N VAL A 31 4.71 5.20 -4.01
CA VAL A 31 3.46 4.84 -4.69
C VAL A 31 2.28 5.25 -3.81
N PRO A 32 1.46 6.23 -4.21
CA PRO A 32 0.23 6.55 -3.51
C PRO A 32 -0.85 5.51 -3.83
N GLY A 33 -1.57 5.06 -2.80
CA GLY A 33 -2.68 4.11 -2.90
C GLY A 33 -3.87 4.51 -2.01
N VAL A 34 -4.95 3.75 -2.13
CA VAL A 34 -6.15 3.82 -1.28
C VAL A 34 -6.58 2.39 -0.98
N VAL A 35 -6.70 2.02 0.30
CA VAL A 35 -7.33 0.77 0.74
C VAL A 35 -8.82 1.04 0.95
N TYR A 36 -9.65 0.13 0.45
CA TYR A 36 -11.10 0.13 0.64
C TYR A 36 -11.60 -1.31 0.77
N GLY A 37 -12.69 -1.52 1.49
CA GLY A 37 -13.27 -2.85 1.70
C GLY A 37 -14.07 -2.95 3.00
N GLY A 38 -14.84 -4.02 3.16
CA GLY A 38 -15.50 -4.34 4.44
C GLY A 38 -16.58 -3.36 4.93
N GLY A 39 -16.96 -2.35 4.14
CA GLY A 39 -17.83 -1.26 4.59
C GLY A 39 -17.10 -0.21 5.44
N GLU A 40 -15.78 -0.27 5.52
CA GLU A 40 -14.94 0.70 6.23
C GLU A 40 -14.63 1.92 5.37
N ASP A 41 -14.27 3.01 6.05
CA ASP A 41 -13.87 4.25 5.39
C ASP A 41 -12.59 4.04 4.57
N PRO A 42 -12.53 4.55 3.32
CA PRO A 42 -11.34 4.44 2.50
C PRO A 42 -10.13 5.12 3.15
N VAL A 43 -9.02 4.39 3.24
CA VAL A 43 -7.77 4.90 3.84
C VAL A 43 -6.76 5.18 2.74
N ALA A 44 -6.35 6.45 2.63
CA ALA A 44 -5.26 6.84 1.75
C ALA A 44 -3.91 6.47 2.38
N PHE A 45 -3.07 5.78 1.63
CA PHE A 45 -1.72 5.39 2.07
C PHE A 45 -0.67 5.71 1.00
N GLN A 46 0.59 5.61 1.39
CA GLN A 46 1.75 5.61 0.49
C GLN A 46 2.72 4.50 0.90
N VAL A 47 3.41 3.95 -0.09
CA VAL A 47 4.40 2.88 0.10
C VAL A 47 5.62 3.14 -0.77
N ASP A 48 6.80 2.72 -0.32
CA ASP A 48 7.99 2.77 -1.16
C ASP A 48 7.83 1.88 -2.41
N ALA A 49 8.20 2.42 -3.57
CA ALA A 49 7.98 1.73 -4.84
C ALA A 49 8.85 0.48 -5.03
N ARG A 50 9.99 0.36 -4.35
CA ARG A 50 10.83 -0.84 -4.37
C ARG A 50 10.21 -1.92 -3.49
N VAL A 51 9.76 -1.57 -2.29
CA VAL A 51 9.07 -2.52 -1.39
C VAL A 51 7.82 -3.09 -2.06
N LEU A 52 6.99 -2.23 -2.65
CA LEU A 52 5.78 -2.68 -3.35
C LEU A 52 6.11 -3.60 -4.54
N ARG A 53 7.16 -3.28 -5.32
CA ARG A 53 7.58 -4.13 -6.44
C ARG A 53 8.07 -5.50 -5.98
N GLN A 54 8.79 -5.56 -4.86
CA GLN A 54 9.25 -6.82 -4.28
C GLN A 54 8.07 -7.67 -3.83
N ALA A 55 7.08 -7.07 -3.17
CA ALA A 55 5.87 -7.77 -2.76
C ALA A 55 5.03 -8.27 -3.94
N LEU A 56 4.97 -7.52 -5.04
CA LEU A 56 4.24 -7.89 -6.27
C LEU A 56 5.00 -8.85 -7.18
N ALA A 57 6.31 -9.07 -6.95
CA ALA A 57 7.12 -9.95 -7.79
C ALA A 57 6.71 -11.42 -7.65
N HIS A 58 5.99 -11.77 -6.59
CA HIS A 58 5.45 -13.10 -6.38
C HIS A 58 4.01 -13.14 -6.95
N GLY A 59 3.76 -14.02 -7.93
CA GLY A 59 2.47 -14.09 -8.63
C GLY A 59 1.33 -14.46 -7.68
N GLY A 60 0.16 -13.84 -7.86
CA GLY A 60 -1.02 -14.11 -7.04
C GLY A 60 -0.97 -13.51 -5.63
N ALA A 61 -0.19 -12.46 -5.40
CA ALA A 61 0.08 -11.90 -4.08
C ALA A 61 -1.18 -11.32 -3.41
N VAL A 62 -1.74 -12.08 -2.49
CA VAL A 62 -2.40 -11.50 -1.31
C VAL A 62 -1.28 -10.85 -0.48
N ILE A 63 -1.48 -9.58 -0.14
CA ILE A 63 -0.50 -8.76 0.57
C ILE A 63 -1.16 -8.30 1.87
N GLU A 64 -0.45 -8.46 2.98
CA GLU A 64 -0.87 -7.93 4.26
C GLU A 64 -0.35 -6.50 4.38
N LEU A 65 -1.25 -5.53 4.52
CA LEU A 65 -0.88 -4.11 4.62
C LEU A 65 -0.89 -3.70 6.09
N SER A 66 0.26 -3.29 6.62
CA SER A 66 0.36 -2.70 7.96
C SER A 66 0.44 -1.18 7.83
N ILE A 67 -0.64 -0.49 8.22
CA ILE A 67 -0.73 0.98 8.17
C ILE A 67 -0.28 1.52 9.55
N ASP A 68 0.81 2.29 9.57
CA ASP A 68 1.34 2.94 10.78
C ASP A 68 1.67 2.01 11.97
N GLY A 69 1.87 0.71 11.73
CA GLY A 69 2.16 -0.27 12.79
C GLY A 69 0.96 -0.63 13.68
N ALA A 70 -0.25 -0.19 13.32
CA ALA A 70 -1.47 -0.72 13.91
C ALA A 70 -1.82 -2.04 13.23
N GLY A 71 -1.23 -3.12 13.76
CA GLY A 71 -1.65 -4.50 13.50
C GLY A 71 -2.75 -4.94 14.46
#